data_AF-A0A6L8AG42-F1
#
_entry.id   AF-A0A6L8AG42-F1
#
_cell.length_a   1.000
_cell.length_b   1.000
_cell.length_c   1.000
_cell.angle_alpha   90.00
_cell.angle_beta   90.00
_cell.angle_gamma   90.00
#
_symmetry.space_group_name_H-M   'P 1'
#
loop_
_entity.id
_entity.type
_entity.pdbx_description
1 polymer ?
#
loop_
_entity_poly.entity_id
_entity_poly.type
_entity_poly.pdbx_seq_one_letter_code
_entity_poly.pdbx_strand_id
1 'polypeptide(L)'
;MSQEQTRFIYILYFIGAFIWPVLLAGVILAYLEKRREFDLMLESHLRKQIRIFWFHLVGGIVGAIVVFLSVVILVTFAASAPSTDFDAGVRAIHLSTLFSFVILIFFGLVLVAYVWIASFRGLSRLDDGAPIDKDR
;
A
#
# COMPACT_ATOMS: atom_id res chain seq x y z
N MET A 1 -5.23 -19.61 18.25
CA MET A 1 -5.64 -19.63 16.82
C MET A 1 -4.91 -20.75 16.10
N SER A 2 -5.48 -21.34 15.04
CA SER A 2 -4.70 -22.26 14.19
C SER A 2 -3.81 -21.47 13.21
N GLN A 3 -2.71 -22.09 12.77
CA GLN A 3 -1.88 -21.51 11.69
C GLN A 3 -2.70 -21.22 10.42
N GLU A 4 -3.75 -22.01 10.16
CA GLU A 4 -4.63 -21.84 8.99
C GLU A 4 -5.35 -20.51 8.98
N GLN A 5 -5.86 -20.04 10.13
CA GLN A 5 -6.52 -18.73 10.23
C GLN A 5 -5.52 -17.59 9.97
N THR A 6 -4.29 -17.72 10.49
CA THR A 6 -3.23 -16.75 10.22
C THR A 6 -2.87 -16.72 8.73
N ARG A 7 -2.75 -17.89 8.08
CA ARG A 7 -2.55 -17.99 6.62
C ARG A 7 -3.70 -17.34 5.84
N PHE A 8 -4.95 -17.54 6.28
CA PHE A 8 -6.11 -16.90 5.67
C PHE A 8 -6.01 -15.38 5.70
N ILE A 9 -5.57 -14.79 6.83
CA ILE A 9 -5.30 -13.35 6.90
C ILE A 9 -4.22 -12.94 5.90
N TYR A 10 -3.12 -13.69 5.77
CA TYR A 10 -2.09 -13.39 4.75
C TYR A 10 -2.69 -13.35 3.33
N ILE A 11 -3.59 -14.27 3.01
CA ILE A 11 -4.29 -14.32 1.72
C ILE A 11 -5.22 -13.12 1.55
N LEU A 12 -5.97 -12.73 2.58
CA LEU A 12 -6.83 -11.55 2.54
C LEU A 12 -6.02 -10.28 2.28
N TYR A 13 -4.84 -10.16 2.86
CA TYR A 13 -3.94 -9.03 2.60
C TYR A 13 -3.36 -9.06 1.19
N PHE A 14 -3.09 -10.25 0.66
CA PHE A 14 -2.60 -10.41 -0.71
C PHE A 14 -3.65 -9.95 -1.74
N ILE A 15 -4.89 -10.42 -1.60
CA ILE A 15 -6.03 -10.05 -2.46
C ILE A 15 -6.44 -8.60 -2.22
N GLY A 16 -6.44 -8.17 -0.96
CA GLY A 16 -6.81 -6.84 -0.52
C GLY A 16 -5.93 -5.72 -1.07
N ALA A 17 -4.71 -6.03 -1.53
CA ALA A 17 -3.84 -5.06 -2.20
C ALA A 17 -4.49 -4.43 -3.45
N PHE A 18 -5.44 -5.12 -4.09
CA PHE A 18 -6.23 -4.57 -5.20
C PHE A 18 -7.66 -4.21 -4.84
N ILE A 19 -8.20 -4.80 -3.76
CA ILE A 19 -9.59 -4.64 -3.35
C ILE A 19 -9.62 -4.10 -1.92
N TRP A 20 -9.73 -2.78 -1.80
CA TRP A 20 -9.71 -2.06 -0.52
C TRP A 20 -10.64 -2.65 0.57
N PRO A 21 -11.91 -3.01 0.28
CA PRO A 21 -12.78 -3.65 1.26
C PRO A 21 -12.24 -4.97 1.83
N VAL A 22 -11.55 -5.76 1.01
CA VAL A 22 -10.95 -7.05 1.43
C VAL A 22 -9.76 -6.80 2.36
N LEU A 23 -8.97 -5.76 2.08
CA LEU A 23 -7.87 -5.33 2.96
C LEU A 23 -8.39 -4.90 4.34
N LEU A 24 -9.52 -4.20 4.37
CA LEU A 24 -10.17 -3.77 5.61
C LEU A 24 -10.68 -4.96 6.43
N ALA A 25 -11.32 -5.94 5.79
CA ALA A 25 -11.72 -7.18 6.46
C ALA A 25 -10.51 -7.92 7.06
N GLY A 26 -9.40 -7.98 6.32
CA GLY A 26 -8.16 -8.60 6.78
C GLY A 26 -7.59 -7.95 8.04
N VAL A 27 -7.52 -6.61 8.09
CA VAL A 27 -6.98 -5.91 9.28
C VAL A 27 -7.91 -6.03 10.48
N ILE A 28 -9.23 -6.02 10.26
CA ILE A 28 -10.22 -6.21 11.35
C ILE A 28 -10.03 -7.59 11.97
N LEU A 29 -9.97 -8.65 11.14
CA LEU A 29 -9.72 -10.02 11.62
C LEU A 29 -8.39 -10.11 12.36
N ALA A 30 -7.33 -9.50 11.84
CA ALA A 30 -6.04 -9.49 12.51
C ALA A 30 -6.08 -8.83 13.90
N TYR A 31 -6.81 -7.73 14.08
CA TYR A 31 -6.97 -7.10 15.40
C TYR A 31 -7.82 -7.93 16.37
N LEU A 32 -8.90 -8.54 15.88
CA LEU A 32 -9.78 -9.38 16.70
C LEU A 32 -9.03 -10.62 17.19
N GLU A 33 -8.29 -11.28 16.30
CA GLU A 33 -7.59 -12.51 16.62
C GLU A 33 -6.33 -12.26 17.43
N LYS A 34 -5.58 -11.17 17.16
CA LYS A 34 -4.43 -10.78 17.99
C LYS A 34 -4.79 -10.64 19.46
N ARG A 35 -5.98 -10.13 19.78
CA ARG A 35 -6.45 -9.96 21.18
C ARG A 35 -6.78 -11.28 21.86
N ARG A 36 -7.03 -12.35 21.10
CA ARG A 36 -7.43 -13.67 21.61
C ARG A 36 -6.27 -14.65 21.66
N GLU A 37 -5.09 -14.25 21.19
CA GLU A 37 -3.97 -15.16 21.01
C GLU A 37 -3.04 -15.18 22.22
N PHE A 38 -2.67 -16.38 22.65
CA PHE A 38 -1.70 -16.62 23.72
C PHE A 38 -0.33 -17.05 23.16
N ASP A 39 -0.26 -17.48 21.90
CA ASP A 39 0.97 -17.81 21.20
C ASP A 39 1.68 -16.55 20.68
N LEU A 40 2.84 -16.25 21.28
CA LEU A 40 3.71 -15.12 20.91
C LEU A 40 4.16 -15.18 19.45
N MET A 41 4.33 -16.38 18.89
CA MET A 41 4.73 -16.58 17.49
C MET A 41 3.63 -16.07 16.58
N LEU A 42 2.40 -16.60 16.68
CA LEU A 42 1.27 -16.17 15.85
C LEU A 42 0.94 -14.68 16.04
N GLU A 43 1.04 -14.18 17.28
CA GLU A 43 0.82 -12.77 17.57
C GLU A 43 1.81 -11.87 16.79
N SER A 44 3.07 -12.28 16.64
CA SER A 44 4.06 -11.55 15.85
C SER A 44 3.69 -11.42 14.37
N HIS A 45 3.12 -12.48 13.78
CA HIS A 45 2.64 -12.45 12.39
C HIS A 45 1.46 -11.50 12.21
N LEU A 46 0.50 -11.51 13.15
CA LEU A 46 -0.65 -10.59 13.11
C LEU A 46 -0.22 -9.14 13.28
N ARG A 47 0.71 -8.86 14.21
CA ARG A 47 1.30 -7.52 14.37
C ARG A 47 1.97 -7.04 13.09
N LYS A 48 2.67 -7.92 12.39
CA LYS A 48 3.29 -7.60 11.09
C LYS A 48 2.23 -7.22 10.06
N GLN A 49 1.16 -8.00 9.91
CA GLN A 49 0.09 -7.70 8.95
C GLN A 49 -0.61 -6.37 9.25
N ILE A 50 -0.90 -6.11 10.52
CA ILE A 50 -1.44 -4.82 10.97
C ILE A 50 -0.50 -3.68 10.59
N ARG A 51 0.82 -3.82 10.80
CA ARG A 51 1.80 -2.80 10.42
C ARG A 51 1.84 -2.56 8.92
N ILE A 52 1.79 -3.63 8.12
CA ILE A 52 1.77 -3.56 6.66
C ILE A 52 0.52 -2.80 6.19
N PHE A 53 -0.65 -3.06 6.79
CA PHE A 53 -1.88 -2.31 6.50
C PHE A 53 -1.68 -0.81 6.66
N TRP A 54 -1.21 -0.37 7.83
CA TRP A 54 -1.05 1.05 8.13
C TRP A 54 0.00 1.72 7.25
N PHE A 55 1.10 1.02 6.95
CA PHE A 55 2.10 1.51 6.01
C PHE A 55 1.49 1.72 4.61
N HIS A 56 0.67 0.77 4.15
CA HIS A 56 0.02 0.85 2.85
C HIS A 56 -1.03 1.95 2.79
N LEU A 57 -1.85 2.09 3.84
CA LEU A 57 -2.86 3.15 3.95
C LEU A 57 -2.21 4.53 3.95
N VAL A 58 -1.21 4.75 4.81
CA VAL A 58 -0.51 6.04 4.91
C VAL A 58 0.24 6.33 3.62
N GLY A 59 0.96 5.34 3.07
CA GLY A 59 1.67 5.49 1.80
C GLY A 59 0.73 5.84 0.65
N GLY A 60 -0.44 5.22 0.57
CA GLY A 60 -1.47 5.53 -0.42
C GLY A 60 -2.01 6.95 -0.29
N ILE A 61 -2.33 7.39 0.93
CA ILE A 61 -2.80 8.77 1.19
C ILE A 61 -1.72 9.79 0.82
N VAL A 62 -0.48 9.57 1.28
CA VAL A 62 0.64 10.48 0.98
C VAL A 62 0.91 10.53 -0.52
N GLY A 63 0.91 9.38 -1.21
CA GLY A 63 1.08 9.31 -2.66
C GLY A 63 0.00 10.09 -3.41
N ALA A 64 -1.27 9.96 -3.01
CA ALA A 64 -2.37 10.71 -3.61
C ALA A 64 -2.20 12.22 -3.43
N ILE A 65 -1.81 12.68 -2.23
CA ILE A 65 -1.57 14.10 -1.95
C ILE A 65 -0.40 14.62 -2.80
N VAL A 66 0.72 13.90 -2.86
CA VAL A 66 1.90 14.30 -3.63
C VAL A 66 1.55 14.45 -5.11
N VAL A 67 0.77 13.52 -5.67
CA VAL A 67 0.35 13.59 -7.07
C VAL A 67 -0.62 14.73 -7.32
N PHE A 68 -1.60 14.95 -6.44
CA PHE A 68 -2.49 16.10 -6.53
C PHE A 68 -1.71 17.42 -6.54
N LEU A 69 -0.77 17.60 -5.61
CA LEU A 69 0.08 18.78 -5.55
C LEU A 69 0.97 18.91 -6.80
N SER A 70 1.53 17.80 -7.29
CA SER A 70 2.35 17.79 -8.50
C SER A 70 1.56 18.24 -9.72
N VAL A 71 0.33 17.75 -9.91
CA VAL A 71 -0.57 18.18 -10.99
C VAL A 71 -0.86 19.67 -10.87
N VAL A 72 -1.26 20.15 -9.70
CA VAL A 72 -1.58 21.57 -9.47
C VAL A 72 -0.38 22.47 -9.80
N ILE A 73 0.81 22.12 -9.31
CA ILE A 73 2.05 22.89 -9.57
C ILE A 73 2.38 22.89 -11.06
N LEU A 74 2.38 21.73 -11.72
CA LEU A 74 2.75 21.64 -13.13
C LEU A 74 1.76 22.35 -14.04
N VAL A 75 0.46 22.27 -13.75
CA VAL A 75 -0.58 23.00 -14.50
C VAL A 75 -0.44 24.50 -14.31
N THR A 76 -0.21 24.97 -13.09
CA THR A 76 -0.01 26.40 -12.80
C THR A 76 1.23 26.93 -13.50
N PHE A 77 2.33 26.17 -13.48
CA PHE A 77 3.56 26.52 -14.18
C PHE A 77 3.35 26.56 -15.70
N ALA A 78 2.69 25.55 -16.28
CA ALA A 78 2.39 25.51 -17.71
C ALA A 78 1.49 26.67 -18.15
N ALA A 79 0.49 27.04 -17.34
CA ALA A 79 -0.39 28.17 -17.61
C ALA A 79 0.32 29.54 -17.48
N SER A 80 1.38 29.62 -16.67
CA SER A 80 2.19 30.84 -16.52
C SER A 80 3.24 31.03 -17.63
N ALA A 81 3.47 30.01 -18.46
CA ALA A 81 4.45 30.09 -19.53
C ALA A 81 4.00 31.10 -20.60
N PRO A 82 4.88 31.99 -21.08
CA PRO A 82 4.57 32.92 -22.16
C PRO A 82 4.43 32.15 -23.48
N SER A 83 3.25 31.56 -23.73
CA SER A 83 2.90 30.93 -24.99
C SER A 83 1.98 31.86 -25.77
N THR A 84 2.41 32.27 -26.96
CA THR A 84 1.54 32.98 -27.93
C THR A 84 0.59 32.04 -28.67
N ASP A 85 0.78 30.71 -28.49
CA ASP A 85 0.01 29.64 -29.11
C ASP A 85 -0.83 28.91 -28.04
N PHE A 86 -2.15 29.01 -28.17
CA PHE A 86 -3.12 28.34 -27.29
C PHE A 86 -2.92 26.82 -27.30
N ASP A 87 -2.59 26.22 -28.46
CA ASP A 87 -2.40 24.78 -28.59
C ASP A 87 -1.14 24.30 -27.86
N ALA A 88 -0.11 25.15 -27.76
CA ALA A 88 1.10 24.84 -27.00
C ALA A 88 0.80 24.77 -25.49
N GLY A 89 0.01 25.70 -24.95
CA GLY A 89 -0.41 25.71 -23.55
C GLY A 89 -1.25 24.48 -23.18
N VAL A 90 -2.24 24.13 -24.01
CA VAL A 90 -3.09 22.94 -23.81
C VAL A 90 -2.25 21.66 -23.84
N ARG A 91 -1.31 21.52 -24.79
CA ARG A 91 -0.41 20.36 -24.85
C ARG A 91 0.47 20.23 -23.61
N ALA A 92 1.00 21.33 -23.08
CA ALA A 92 1.82 21.31 -21.86
C ALA A 92 1.02 20.85 -20.63
N ILE A 93 -0.24 21.30 -20.49
CA ILE A 93 -1.16 20.87 -19.43
C ILE A 93 -1.47 19.37 -19.55
N HIS A 94 -1.76 18.87 -20.75
CA HIS A 94 -2.01 17.45 -20.96
C HIS A 94 -0.79 16.59 -20.64
N LEU A 95 0.41 16.96 -21.13
CA LEU A 95 1.64 16.19 -20.91
C LEU A 95 2.02 16.13 -19.42
N SER A 96 1.90 17.24 -18.70
CA SER A 96 2.17 17.28 -17.25
C SER A 96 1.17 16.47 -16.45
N THR A 97 -0.10 16.49 -16.85
CA THR A 97 -1.14 15.66 -16.25
C THR A 97 -0.84 14.18 -16.46
N LEU A 98 -0.54 13.75 -17.69
CA LEU A 98 -0.17 12.37 -18.01
C LEU A 98 1.08 11.92 -17.25
N PHE A 99 2.10 12.76 -17.18
CA PHE A 99 3.32 12.49 -16.42
C PHE A 99 3.03 12.22 -14.93
N SER A 100 2.15 13.02 -14.32
CA SER A 100 1.74 12.84 -12.93
C SER A 100 1.00 11.52 -12.71
N PHE A 101 0.16 11.09 -13.65
CA PHE A 101 -0.51 9.79 -13.60
C PHE A 101 0.48 8.62 -13.70
N VAL A 102 1.50 8.72 -14.55
CA VAL A 102 2.55 7.69 -14.66
C VAL A 102 3.32 7.56 -13.34
N ILE A 103 3.66 8.68 -12.70
CA ILE A 103 4.29 8.67 -11.37
C ILE A 103 3.37 8.00 -10.34
N LEU A 104 2.07 8.33 -10.33
CA LEU A 104 1.11 7.73 -9.41
C LEU A 104 1.02 6.21 -9.59
N ILE A 105 0.93 5.74 -10.83
CA ILE A 105 0.87 4.33 -11.16
C ILE A 105 2.16 3.64 -10.70
N PHE A 106 3.32 4.19 -11.02
CA PHE A 106 4.60 3.62 -10.61
C PHE A 106 4.73 3.54 -9.08
N PHE A 107 4.38 4.62 -8.38
CA PHE A 107 4.37 4.65 -6.92
C PHE A 107 3.40 3.61 -6.33
N GLY A 108 2.18 3.53 -6.86
CA GLY A 108 1.19 2.53 -6.45
C GLY A 108 1.68 1.10 -6.67
N LEU A 109 2.30 0.81 -7.81
CA LEU A 109 2.88 -0.50 -8.09
C LEU A 109 4.03 -0.86 -7.14
N VAL A 110 4.90 0.10 -6.82
CA VAL A 110 5.98 -0.08 -5.83
C VAL A 110 5.39 -0.38 -4.45
N LEU A 111 4.35 0.36 -4.06
CA LEU A 111 3.65 0.17 -2.78
C LEU A 111 3.00 -1.22 -2.70
N VAL A 112 2.35 -1.68 -3.77
CA VAL A 112 1.73 -3.01 -3.87
C VAL A 112 2.79 -4.11 -3.85
N ALA A 113 3.86 -3.96 -4.64
CA ALA A 113 4.98 -4.91 -4.66
C ALA A 113 5.61 -5.05 -3.27
N TYR A 114 5.77 -3.94 -2.55
CA TYR A 114 6.26 -3.97 -1.17
C TYR A 114 5.35 -4.81 -0.25
N VAL A 115 4.04 -4.63 -0.30
CA VAL A 115 3.08 -5.41 0.51
C VAL A 115 3.18 -6.88 0.19
N TRP A 116 3.20 -7.24 -1.09
CA TRP A 116 3.32 -8.62 -1.53
C TRP A 116 4.60 -9.27 -1.03
N ILE A 117 5.75 -8.62 -1.24
CA ILE A 117 7.04 -9.14 -0.77
C ILE A 117 7.03 -9.29 0.75
N ALA A 118 6.53 -8.30 1.48
CA ALA A 118 6.46 -8.35 2.94
C ALA A 118 5.54 -9.46 3.44
N SER A 119 4.40 -9.68 2.79
CA SER A 119 3.44 -10.73 3.08
C SER A 119 3.98 -12.12 2.74
N PHE A 120 4.56 -12.35 1.57
CA PHE A 120 5.19 -13.63 1.21
C PHE A 120 6.32 -14.02 2.15
N ARG A 121 7.17 -13.05 2.53
CA ARG A 121 8.22 -13.28 3.53
C ARG A 121 7.67 -13.59 4.93
N GLY A 122 6.46 -13.12 5.24
CA GLY A 122 5.81 -13.46 6.51
C GLY A 122 5.14 -14.82 6.47
N LEU A 123 4.55 -15.19 5.33
CA LEU A 123 3.91 -16.47 5.12
C LEU A 123 4.92 -17.63 5.10
N SER A 124 6.02 -17.47 4.36
CA SER A 124 7.12 -18.46 4.37
C SER A 124 7.63 -18.75 5.79
N ARG A 125 7.84 -17.70 6.60
CA ARG A 125 8.25 -17.88 7.99
C ARG A 125 7.20 -18.56 8.86
N LEU A 126 5.90 -18.32 8.59
CA LEU A 126 4.82 -18.99 9.28
C LEU A 126 4.83 -20.50 8.96
N ASP A 127 5.08 -20.85 7.69
CA ASP A 127 5.20 -22.24 7.24
C ASP A 127 6.42 -22.93 7.85
N ASP A 128 7.51 -22.19 8.07
CA ASP A 128 8.71 -22.66 8.78
C ASP A 128 8.50 -22.74 10.32
N GLY A 129 7.34 -22.31 10.84
CA GLY A 129 7.06 -22.23 12.28
C GLY A 129 7.92 -21.20 13.02
N ALA A 130 8.51 -20.25 12.30
CA ALA A 130 9.43 -19.26 12.85
C ALA A 130 8.73 -17.92 13.14
N PRO A 131 8.94 -17.32 14.33
CA PRO A 131 8.37 -16.00 14.64
C PRO A 131 8.91 -14.93 13.69
N ILE A 132 8.18 -13.82 13.51
CA ILE A 132 8.65 -12.67 12.73
C ILE A 132 9.79 -11.96 13.46
N ASP A 133 9.61 -11.75 14.76
CA ASP A 133 10.50 -11.03 15.65
C ASP A 133 11.43 -12.07 16.30
N LYS A 134 12.75 -11.93 16.20
CA LYS A 134 13.70 -12.91 16.78
C LYS A 134 13.95 -12.68 18.27
N ASP A 135 13.43 -11.58 18.81
CA ASP A 135 13.89 -10.97 20.07
C ASP A 135 12.78 -10.95 21.16
N ARG A 136 11.68 -11.68 20.95
CA ARG A 136 10.62 -11.90 21.93
C ARG A 136 10.21 -13.36 21.97
#